data_AF-A0A7V1CJE0-F1
#
_entry.id   AF-A0A7V1CJE0-F1
#
_cell.length_a   1.000
_cell.length_b   1.000
_cell.length_c   1.000
_cell.angle_alpha   90.00
_cell.angle_beta   90.00
_cell.angle_gamma   90.00
#
_symmetry.space_group_name_H-M   'P 1'
#
loop_
_entity.id
_entity.type
_entity.pdbx_description
1 polymer ?
#
loop_
_entity_poly.entity_id
_entity_poly.type
_entity_poly.pdbx_seq_one_letter_code
_entity_poly.pdbx_strand_id
1 'polypeptide(L)'
;MEVGYSKAYVYNGEYSKLWDRQDVKAELDRQEVALREKAGRSVAQIDWMYQKAYDLAMDINQPSAAGSNTTGIARLYGMDKDAGGGEQTVIVISPPQPAQGPIGQDAALTSRDPSFALNEAAAGFEQKPVESEIINEV
;
A
#
# COMPACT_ATOMS: atom_id res chain seq x y z
N MET A 1 -33.19 -5.95 -30.90
CA MET A 1 -32.27 -6.63 -31.83
C MET A 1 -32.69 -8.10 -31.84
N GLU A 2 -33.21 -8.60 -32.94
CA GLU A 2 -33.76 -9.97 -33.05
C GLU A 2 -32.71 -10.84 -33.76
N VAL A 3 -32.22 -11.87 -33.09
CA VAL A 3 -31.02 -12.66 -33.49
C VAL A 3 -31.26 -13.67 -34.64
N GLY A 4 -32.32 -13.47 -35.43
CA GLY A 4 -32.59 -14.25 -36.64
C GLY A 4 -33.00 -15.72 -36.43
N TYR A 5 -33.20 -16.17 -35.20
CA TYR A 5 -33.70 -17.52 -34.93
C TYR A 5 -35.17 -17.67 -35.32
N SER A 6 -35.54 -18.87 -35.78
CA SER A 6 -36.93 -19.16 -36.13
C SER A 6 -37.82 -19.19 -34.89
N LYS A 7 -39.10 -18.82 -35.03
CA LYS A 7 -40.06 -18.86 -33.91
C LYS A 7 -40.17 -20.27 -33.32
N ALA A 8 -40.12 -21.30 -34.16
CA ALA A 8 -40.15 -22.70 -33.74
C ALA A 8 -38.96 -23.06 -32.83
N TYR A 9 -37.77 -22.55 -33.13
CA TYR A 9 -36.57 -22.77 -32.30
C TYR A 9 -36.74 -22.22 -30.88
N VAL A 10 -37.41 -21.08 -30.74
CA VAL A 10 -37.72 -20.47 -29.43
C VAL A 10 -38.79 -21.27 -28.68
N TYR A 11 -39.91 -21.61 -29.34
CA TYR A 11 -41.01 -22.34 -28.70
C TYR A 11 -40.63 -23.76 -28.27
N ASN A 12 -39.73 -24.42 -28.98
CA ASN A 12 -39.28 -25.77 -28.65
C ASN A 12 -38.24 -25.82 -27.51
N GLY A 13 -37.86 -24.68 -26.94
CA GLY A 13 -36.90 -24.63 -25.82
C GLY A 13 -35.44 -24.91 -26.21
N GLU A 14 -35.14 -24.98 -27.52
CA GLU A 14 -33.80 -25.33 -28.00
C GLU A 14 -32.76 -24.24 -27.73
N TYR A 15 -33.20 -23.01 -27.44
CA TYR A 15 -32.34 -21.90 -27.01
C TYR A 15 -31.56 -22.21 -25.73
N SER A 16 -32.06 -23.12 -24.88
CA SER A 16 -31.36 -23.54 -23.66
C SER A 16 -29.98 -24.13 -23.96
N LYS A 17 -29.86 -24.87 -25.08
CA LYS A 17 -28.61 -25.49 -25.53
C LYS A 17 -27.55 -24.44 -25.89
N LEU A 18 -27.93 -23.20 -26.22
CA LEU A 18 -26.97 -22.13 -26.51
C LEU A 18 -26.16 -21.75 -25.26
N TRP A 19 -26.79 -21.80 -24.08
CA TRP A 19 -26.13 -21.51 -22.80
C TRP A 19 -25.10 -22.56 -22.41
N ASP A 20 -25.19 -23.78 -22.94
CA ASP A 20 -24.24 -24.85 -22.67
C ASP A 20 -23.00 -24.79 -23.56
N ARG A 21 -23.06 -24.08 -24.70
CA ARG A 21 -21.95 -24.01 -25.63
C ARG A 21 -20.77 -23.23 -25.04
N GLN A 22 -19.57 -23.76 -25.24
CA GLN A 22 -18.35 -23.15 -24.71
C GLN A 22 -17.97 -21.83 -25.39
N ASP A 23 -18.33 -21.65 -26.67
CA ASP A 23 -18.05 -20.42 -27.40
C ASP A 23 -18.86 -19.23 -26.88
N VAL A 24 -20.14 -19.45 -26.55
CA VAL A 24 -21.00 -18.42 -25.93
C VAL A 24 -20.45 -18.01 -24.55
N LYS A 25 -20.00 -18.97 -23.74
CA LYS A 25 -19.39 -18.70 -22.44
C LYS A 25 -18.09 -17.92 -22.57
N ALA A 26 -17.20 -18.32 -23.47
CA ALA A 26 -15.94 -17.63 -23.71
C ALA A 26 -16.14 -16.19 -24.20
N GLU A 27 -17.17 -15.94 -25.01
CA GLU A 27 -17.50 -14.59 -25.47
C GLU A 27 -18.11 -13.72 -24.37
N LEU A 28 -18.94 -14.30 -23.50
CA LEU A 28 -19.42 -13.63 -22.28
C LEU A 28 -18.26 -13.22 -21.37
N ASP A 29 -17.31 -14.14 -21.13
CA ASP A 29 -16.12 -13.86 -20.32
C ASP A 29 -15.28 -12.74 -20.93
N ARG A 30 -15.09 -12.73 -22.25
CA ARG A 30 -14.42 -11.62 -22.95
C ARG A 30 -15.12 -10.30 -22.76
N GLN A 31 -16.44 -10.26 -22.90
CA GLN A 31 -17.22 -9.04 -22.72
C GLN A 31 -17.16 -8.56 -21.27
N GLU A 32 -17.17 -9.47 -20.30
CA GLU A 32 -17.03 -9.14 -18.90
C GLU A 32 -15.65 -8.55 -18.59
N VAL A 33 -14.57 -9.12 -19.15
CA VAL A 33 -13.22 -8.56 -19.03
C VAL A 33 -13.15 -7.19 -19.68
N ALA A 34 -13.68 -7.02 -20.90
CA ALA A 34 -13.70 -5.73 -21.59
C ALA A 34 -14.53 -4.67 -20.82
N LEU A 35 -15.61 -5.08 -20.16
CA LEU A 35 -16.39 -4.21 -19.28
C LEU A 35 -15.62 -3.86 -18.00
N ARG A 36 -14.88 -4.80 -17.41
CA ARG A 36 -14.02 -4.55 -16.25
C ARG A 36 -12.86 -3.61 -16.58
N GLU A 37 -12.27 -3.74 -17.76
CA GLU A 37 -11.22 -2.85 -18.27
C GLU A 37 -11.77 -1.44 -18.51
N LYS A 38 -12.96 -1.33 -19.13
CA LYS A 38 -13.59 -0.03 -19.42
C LYS A 38 -14.17 0.66 -18.20
N ALA A 39 -14.72 -0.09 -17.25
CA ALA A 39 -15.35 0.48 -16.06
C ALA A 39 -14.30 1.10 -15.13
N GLY A 40 -13.03 0.67 -15.21
CA GLY A 40 -12.06 0.92 -14.16
C GLY A 40 -12.53 0.27 -12.85
N ARG A 41 -11.62 -0.14 -11.97
CA ARG A 41 -12.04 -0.54 -10.63
C ARG A 41 -12.39 0.72 -9.85
N SER A 42 -13.67 1.10 -9.86
CA SER A 42 -14.15 2.17 -9.00
C SER A 42 -13.93 1.79 -7.54
N VAL A 43 -13.66 2.78 -6.68
CA VAL A 43 -13.53 2.59 -5.23
C VAL A 43 -14.77 1.86 -4.69
N ALA A 44 -15.97 2.23 -5.13
CA ALA A 44 -17.22 1.59 -4.71
C ALA A 44 -17.31 0.09 -5.07
N GLN A 45 -16.79 -0.33 -6.22
CA GLN A 45 -16.75 -1.75 -6.59
C GLN A 45 -15.73 -2.53 -5.76
N ILE A 46 -14.55 -1.95 -5.52
CA ILE A 46 -13.53 -2.61 -4.69
C ILE A 46 -14.04 -2.77 -3.25
N ASP A 47 -14.71 -1.73 -2.72
CA ASP A 47 -15.34 -1.76 -1.40
C ASP A 47 -16.41 -2.87 -1.33
N TRP A 48 -17.31 -2.92 -2.31
CA TRP A 48 -18.32 -3.98 -2.39
C TRP A 48 -17.71 -5.39 -2.45
N MET A 49 -16.60 -5.57 -3.19
CA MET A 49 -15.89 -6.84 -3.25
C MET A 49 -15.30 -7.24 -1.90
N TYR A 50 -14.66 -6.32 -1.18
CA TYR A 50 -14.14 -6.59 0.16
C TYR A 50 -15.26 -6.89 1.16
N GLN A 51 -16.38 -6.17 1.08
CA GLN A 51 -17.54 -6.42 1.94
C GLN A 51 -18.12 -7.83 1.70
N LYS A 52 -18.32 -8.22 0.43
CA LYS A 52 -18.75 -9.58 0.07
C LYS A 52 -17.81 -10.66 0.57
N ALA A 53 -16.50 -10.43 0.46
CA ALA A 53 -15.48 -11.37 0.92
C ALA A 53 -15.43 -11.44 2.47
N TYR A 54 -15.67 -10.33 3.16
CA TYR A 54 -15.82 -10.29 4.61
C TYR A 54 -17.03 -11.11 5.07
N ASP A 55 -18.19 -10.89 4.46
CA ASP A 55 -19.43 -11.61 4.80
C ASP A 55 -19.23 -13.12 4.60
N LEU A 56 -18.66 -13.52 3.46
CA LEU A 56 -18.34 -14.92 3.18
C LEU A 56 -17.37 -15.49 4.22
N ALA A 57 -16.32 -14.75 4.59
CA ALA A 57 -15.35 -15.18 5.58
C ALA A 57 -15.99 -15.40 6.96
N MET A 58 -16.96 -14.57 7.33
CA MET A 58 -17.74 -14.77 8.56
C MET A 58 -18.66 -15.99 8.47
N ASP A 59 -19.32 -16.20 7.33
CA ASP A 59 -20.18 -17.38 7.11
C ASP A 59 -19.41 -18.70 7.24
N ILE A 60 -18.15 -18.74 6.76
CA ILE A 60 -17.29 -19.93 6.83
C ILE A 60 -16.42 -20.00 8.09
N ASN A 61 -16.65 -19.13 9.07
CA ASN A 61 -15.88 -19.03 10.33
C ASN A 61 -14.35 -18.88 10.12
N GLN A 62 -13.95 -18.03 9.17
CA GLN A 62 -12.55 -17.70 8.88
C GLN A 62 -12.22 -16.26 9.31
N PRO A 63 -12.03 -16.00 10.63
CA PRO A 63 -11.85 -14.65 11.17
C PRO A 63 -10.59 -13.95 10.65
N SER A 64 -9.52 -14.70 10.33
CA SER A 64 -8.29 -14.13 9.75
C SER A 64 -8.53 -13.53 8.35
N ALA A 65 -9.34 -14.21 7.53
CA ALA A 65 -9.72 -13.70 6.21
C ALA A 65 -10.62 -12.47 6.34
N ALA A 66 -11.55 -12.47 7.31
CA ALA A 66 -12.40 -11.31 7.58
C ALA A 66 -11.59 -10.08 8.05
N GLY A 67 -10.61 -10.29 8.93
CA GLY A 67 -9.67 -9.24 9.35
C GLY A 67 -8.89 -8.66 8.17
N SER A 68 -8.39 -9.53 7.28
CA SER A 68 -7.67 -9.10 6.07
C SER A 68 -8.54 -8.25 5.13
N ASN A 69 -9.81 -8.60 4.96
CA ASN A 69 -10.76 -7.82 4.17
C ASN A 69 -11.08 -6.46 4.81
N THR A 70 -11.23 -6.43 6.15
CA THR A 70 -11.44 -5.19 6.90
C THR A 70 -10.26 -4.23 6.72
N THR A 71 -9.03 -4.74 6.79
CA THR A 71 -7.83 -3.95 6.52
C THR A 71 -7.80 -3.47 5.06
N GLY A 72 -8.23 -4.30 4.11
CA GLY A 72 -8.39 -3.90 2.70
C GLY A 72 -9.32 -2.70 2.51
N ILE A 73 -10.46 -2.69 3.21
CA ILE A 73 -11.41 -1.56 3.22
C ILE A 73 -10.75 -0.32 3.84
N ALA A 74 -10.08 -0.46 4.99
CA ALA A 74 -9.39 0.67 5.63
C ALA A 74 -8.32 1.30 4.72
N ARG A 75 -7.56 0.48 3.99
CA ARG A 75 -6.57 0.93 3.00
C ARG A 75 -7.19 1.67 1.84
N LEU A 76 -8.32 1.16 1.33
CA LEU A 76 -9.04 1.77 0.22
C LEU A 76 -9.44 3.22 0.52
N TYR A 77 -9.80 3.50 1.77
CA TYR A 77 -10.18 4.83 2.24
C TYR A 77 -9.02 5.63 2.88
N GLY A 78 -7.78 5.14 2.80
CA GLY A 78 -6.61 5.82 3.36
C GLY A 78 -6.58 5.91 4.88
N MET A 79 -7.34 5.05 5.57
CA MET A 79 -7.38 4.97 7.03
C MET A 79 -6.24 4.12 7.61
N ASP A 80 -5.55 3.35 6.77
CA ASP A 80 -4.38 2.57 7.17
C ASP A 80 -3.10 3.42 7.06
N LYS A 81 -2.48 3.70 8.22
CA LYS A 81 -1.25 4.47 8.36
C LYS A 81 -0.05 3.79 7.68
N ASP A 82 -0.06 2.45 7.58
CA ASP A 82 1.04 1.67 7.02
C ASP A 82 0.97 1.55 5.48
N ALA A 83 -0.15 1.98 4.87
CA ALA A 83 -0.30 1.96 3.41
C ALA A 83 0.36 3.16 2.69
N GLY A 84 0.83 4.16 3.45
CA GLY A 84 1.36 5.43 2.94
C GLY A 84 2.88 5.59 2.99
N GLY A 85 3.66 4.51 3.12
CA GLY A 85 5.13 4.55 3.20
C GLY A 85 5.87 4.79 1.87
N GLY A 86 5.26 5.50 0.91
CA GLY A 86 6.01 6.00 -0.25
C GLY A 86 6.85 7.19 0.19
N GLU A 87 8.15 7.18 -0.12
CA GLU A 87 9.10 8.25 0.23
C GLU A 87 8.53 9.64 -0.09
N GLN A 88 8.13 10.37 0.95
CA GLN A 88 7.73 11.76 0.83
C GLN A 88 9.01 12.60 0.77
N THR A 89 9.55 12.83 -0.43
CA THR A 89 10.67 13.75 -0.62
C THR A 89 10.22 15.17 -0.27
N VAL A 90 10.42 15.57 0.99
CA VAL A 90 10.22 16.95 1.43
C VAL A 90 11.37 17.79 0.90
N ILE A 91 11.11 18.59 -0.14
CA ILE A 91 12.06 19.60 -0.61
C ILE A 91 12.04 20.75 0.41
N VAL A 92 12.95 20.71 1.38
CA VAL A 92 13.15 21.81 2.33
C VAL A 92 13.94 22.91 1.61
N ILE A 93 13.23 23.92 1.10
CA ILE A 93 13.87 25.17 0.62
C ILE A 93 14.17 26.02 1.85
N SER A 94 15.33 25.79 2.47
CA SER A 94 15.84 26.69 3.52
C SER A 94 16.18 28.05 2.90
N PRO A 95 15.70 29.18 3.45
CA PRO A 95 16.17 30.50 3.01
C PRO A 95 17.68 30.62 3.30
N PRO A 96 18.45 31.33 2.45
CA PRO A 96 19.89 31.44 2.61
C PRO A 96 20.21 32.06 3.97
N GLN A 97 20.93 31.32 4.81
CA GLN A 97 21.45 31.82 6.07
C GLN A 97 22.38 33.02 5.79
N PRO A 98 22.19 34.17 6.44
CA PRO A 98 23.15 35.26 6.32
C PRO A 98 24.46 34.80 6.93
N ALA A 99 25.54 34.92 6.16
CA ALA A 99 26.88 34.53 6.58
C ALA A 99 27.27 35.23 7.89
N GLN A 100 27.32 34.49 9.00
CA GLN A 100 28.00 34.93 10.21
C GLN A 100 29.51 34.93 9.93
N GLY A 101 30.10 36.12 9.81
CA GLY A 101 31.55 36.31 9.83
C GLY A 101 32.16 35.89 11.18
N PRO A 102 33.48 35.70 11.26
CA PRO A 102 34.13 35.20 12.46
C PRO A 102 34.17 36.31 13.51
N ILE A 103 33.44 36.15 14.62
CA ILE A 103 33.59 37.02 15.78
C ILE A 103 34.56 36.36 16.75
N GLY A 104 35.53 37.17 17.14
CA GLY A 104 36.73 36.81 17.86
C GLY A 104 36.50 36.19 19.23
N GLN A 105 37.57 35.55 19.68
CA GLN A 105 37.92 35.21 21.04
C GLN A 105 37.49 36.31 22.01
N ASP A 106 36.74 35.94 23.06
CA ASP A 106 36.85 36.57 24.37
C ASP A 106 36.43 35.56 25.43
N ALA A 107 37.45 35.03 26.11
CA ALA A 107 37.33 34.27 27.34
C ALA A 107 37.16 35.25 28.52
N ALA A 108 36.08 35.12 29.28
CA ALA A 108 35.99 35.58 30.67
C ALA A 108 34.87 34.80 31.38
N LEU A 109 35.17 33.70 32.09
CA LEU A 109 35.44 33.65 33.54
C LEU A 109 34.39 34.34 34.42
N THR A 110 33.51 33.54 35.04
CA THR A 110 33.16 33.55 36.49
C THR A 110 32.00 32.56 36.76
N SER A 111 32.31 31.35 37.21
CA SER A 111 32.21 30.89 38.61
C SER A 111 30.80 30.48 39.08
N ARG A 112 30.52 29.17 39.09
CA ARG A 112 29.66 28.50 40.09
C ARG A 112 29.93 26.98 40.09
N ASP A 113 30.80 26.58 41.01
CA ASP A 113 31.02 25.27 41.66
C ASP A 113 30.66 23.94 40.94
N PRO A 114 31.65 23.05 40.70
CA PRO A 114 31.43 21.64 40.38
C PRO A 114 31.69 20.78 41.62
N SER A 115 30.64 20.49 42.40
CA SER A 115 30.71 19.53 43.51
C SER A 115 29.62 18.47 43.37
N PHE A 116 29.75 17.63 42.34
CA PHE A 116 29.29 16.25 42.39
C PHE A 116 30.32 15.35 41.70
N ALA A 117 30.99 14.58 42.54
CA ALA A 117 32.05 13.66 42.20
C ALA A 117 31.51 12.37 41.57
N LEU A 118 32.30 11.84 40.63
CA LEU A 118 32.70 10.43 40.50
C LEU A 118 31.60 9.35 40.56
N ASN A 119 31.37 8.68 39.41
CA ASN A 119 31.84 7.30 39.24
C ASN A 119 31.67 6.84 37.78
N GLU A 120 32.78 6.78 37.05
CA GLU A 120 32.97 5.83 35.97
C GLU A 120 33.21 4.45 36.60
N ALA A 121 32.40 3.46 36.23
CA ALA A 121 32.80 2.06 36.28
C ALA A 121 32.31 1.40 34.99
N ALA A 122 33.29 1.21 34.11
CA ALA A 122 33.18 0.57 32.82
C ALA A 122 32.72 -0.90 32.94
N ALA A 123 31.76 -1.27 32.09
CA ALA A 123 31.55 -2.65 31.65
C ALA A 123 31.24 -2.59 30.15
N GLY A 124 32.06 -3.29 29.38
CA GLY A 124 32.33 -3.01 27.98
C GLY A 124 31.21 -3.32 26.99
N PHE A 125 31.36 -2.70 25.83
CA PHE A 125 30.89 -3.26 24.56
C PHE A 125 31.89 -2.83 23.48
N GLU A 126 32.71 -3.79 23.03
CA GLU A 126 33.60 -3.65 21.89
C GLU A 126 32.80 -3.19 20.66
N GLN A 127 33.15 -2.03 20.10
CA GLN A 127 32.79 -1.69 18.73
C GLN A 127 33.89 -2.24 17.81
N LYS A 128 33.59 -3.29 17.06
CA LYS A 128 34.41 -3.69 15.91
C LYS A 128 34.25 -2.65 14.80
N PRO A 129 35.34 -2.19 14.16
CA PRO A 129 35.23 -1.34 12.97
C PRO A 129 34.78 -2.19 11.77
N VAL A 130 33.76 -1.73 11.05
CA VAL A 130 33.39 -2.26 9.74
C VAL A 130 34.26 -1.54 8.71
N GLU A 131 35.18 -2.27 8.10
CA GLU A 131 36.01 -1.77 7.00
C GLU A 131 35.12 -1.47 5.79
N SER A 132 35.21 -0.24 5.28
CA SER A 132 34.54 0.20 4.05
C SER A 132 35.37 -0.23 2.84
N GLU A 133 34.90 -1.24 2.09
CA GLU A 133 35.44 -1.53 0.77
C GLU A 133 34.88 -0.54 -0.27
N ILE A 134 35.81 0.21 -0.86
CA ILE A 134 35.63 1.06 -2.03
C ILE A 134 35.59 0.15 -3.25
N ILE A 135 34.45 0.07 -3.93
CA ILE A 135 34.35 -0.59 -5.24
C ILE A 135 34.67 0.48 -6.30
N ASN A 136 35.84 0.37 -6.92
CA ASN A 136 36.18 1.12 -8.13
C ASN A 136 35.61 0.40 -9.36
N GLU A 137 34.77 1.11 -10.12
CA GLU A 137 34.35 0.74 -11.47
C GLU A 137 35.55 0.77 -12.44
N VAL A 138 35.67 -0.26 -13.29
CA VAL A 138 36.16 -0.18 -14.68
C VAL A 138 35.35 -1.15 -15.53
#